data_AF-A0A3P8EQS9-F1
#
_entry.id   AF-A0A3P8EQS9-F1
#
_cell.length_a   1.000
_cell.length_b   1.000
_cell.length_c   1.000
_cell.angle_alpha   90.00
_cell.angle_beta   90.00
_cell.angle_gamma   90.00
#
_symmetry.space_group_name_H-M   'P 1'
#
loop_
_entity.id
_entity.type
_entity.pdbx_description
1 polymer ?
#
loop_
_entity_poly.entity_id
_entity_poly.type
_entity_poly.pdbx_seq_one_letter_code
_entity_poly.pdbx_strand_id
1 'polypeptide(L)'
;MQKEQANLYRTIVTNEHSRLPFRYYLIEFYEPTTSALMMITNRKLIYRTTSDLGDVLNMLTEQFPDAKILNQPLTTTNQSTLNTFCIFASGNLEPEPEIPEHLNSRIVDTKIKNYYSKNRVKYFLRHRPLQPTEKKDGRLVTNTEETRYCIAEPMPNIIPIMPVDRVEIRMLSQTEWANKQIQGIIQALHADLISAKSQDANLSQYIGKLVSSIQSPVSGGVPKLVKDVELSDDPRQEKCFSQLADSVLELLELQLTFLKFWYVNDPPPPPPASHRLAAMYNADMIGNVSSSTVGGITGSGNYLLYEMIGYYEVLVRDMSRKFGFSVDHLNADHLRYGPISTDRQNNIINSTSNVNTNLLSPLRRNSRSSQK
;
A
#
# COMPACT_ATOMS: atom_id res chain seq x y z
N MET A 1 -24.50 14.58 -27.88
CA MET A 1 -23.15 15.15 -27.74
C MET A 1 -22.84 15.73 -26.35
N GLN A 2 -23.38 16.89 -25.92
CA GLN A 2 -23.01 17.48 -24.61
C GLN A 2 -23.42 16.62 -23.40
N LYS A 3 -24.61 16.00 -23.44
CA LYS A 3 -25.08 15.09 -22.39
C LYS A 3 -24.26 13.80 -22.28
N GLU A 4 -23.79 13.29 -23.42
CA GLU A 4 -22.94 12.08 -23.47
C GLU A 4 -21.53 12.38 -22.94
N GLN A 5 -20.94 13.52 -23.34
CA GLN A 5 -19.66 13.96 -22.81
C GLN A 5 -19.73 14.18 -21.30
N ALA A 6 -20.77 14.86 -20.81
CA ALA A 6 -20.98 15.05 -19.37
C ALA A 6 -21.11 13.71 -18.62
N ASN A 7 -21.83 12.74 -19.18
CA ASN A 7 -21.93 11.40 -18.62
C ASN A 7 -20.56 10.69 -18.60
N LEU A 8 -19.76 10.78 -19.67
CA LEU A 8 -18.42 10.19 -19.70
C LEU A 8 -17.51 10.78 -18.62
N TYR A 9 -17.49 12.11 -18.46
CA TYR A 9 -16.73 12.76 -17.39
C TYR A 9 -17.20 12.30 -16.01
N ARG A 10 -18.51 12.22 -15.80
CA ARG A 10 -19.08 11.71 -14.56
C ARG A 10 -18.58 10.29 -14.29
N THR A 11 -18.75 9.36 -15.23
CA THR A 11 -18.30 7.96 -15.09
C THR A 11 -16.80 7.85 -14.79
N ILE A 12 -15.96 8.69 -15.40
CA ILE A 12 -14.51 8.70 -15.20
C ILE A 12 -14.14 9.12 -13.76
N VAL A 13 -14.90 10.01 -13.14
CA VAL A 13 -14.56 10.66 -11.86
C VAL A 13 -15.32 10.04 -10.67
N THR A 14 -16.55 9.55 -10.85
CA THR A 14 -17.46 9.22 -9.73
C THR A 14 -17.34 7.82 -9.13
N ASN A 15 -16.29 7.04 -9.44
CA ASN A 15 -16.10 5.67 -8.89
C ASN A 15 -17.25 4.66 -9.15
N GLU A 16 -18.31 5.04 -9.87
CA GLU A 16 -19.44 4.13 -10.17
C GLU A 16 -18.98 2.86 -10.91
N HIS A 17 -17.83 2.91 -11.59
CA HIS A 17 -17.22 1.76 -12.24
C HIS A 17 -15.72 1.73 -11.93
N SER A 18 -15.27 0.71 -11.19
CA SER A 18 -13.83 0.47 -11.00
C SER A 18 -13.20 0.18 -12.36
N ARG A 19 -12.15 0.92 -12.72
CA ARG A 19 -11.44 0.68 -13.98
C ARG A 19 -10.75 -0.68 -13.92
N LEU A 20 -10.85 -1.45 -15.00
CA LEU A 20 -10.26 -2.78 -15.08
C LEU A 20 -8.75 -2.73 -14.79
N PRO A 21 -8.23 -3.63 -13.94
CA PRO A 21 -6.82 -3.65 -13.57
C PRO A 21 -6.01 -4.36 -14.65
N PHE A 22 -5.73 -3.66 -15.76
CA PHE A 22 -4.88 -4.21 -16.81
C PHE A 22 -3.47 -4.51 -16.31
N ARG A 23 -2.95 -5.65 -16.76
CA ARG A 23 -1.63 -6.21 -16.50
C ARG A 23 -0.88 -6.35 -17.81
N TYR A 24 0.44 -6.28 -17.73
CA TYR A 24 1.35 -6.34 -18.86
C TYR A 24 2.34 -7.47 -18.64
N TYR A 25 2.42 -8.43 -19.56
CA TYR A 25 3.35 -9.56 -19.47
C TYR A 25 4.28 -9.53 -20.67
N LEU A 26 5.58 -9.76 -20.43
CA LEU A 26 6.51 -10.07 -21.52
C LEU A 26 6.32 -11.55 -21.88
N ILE A 27 6.12 -11.84 -23.15
CA ILE A 27 6.12 -13.19 -23.70
C ILE A 27 7.34 -13.30 -24.63
N GLU A 28 8.28 -14.17 -24.27
CA GLU A 28 9.43 -14.51 -25.10
C GLU A 28 9.26 -15.89 -25.73
N PHE A 29 9.47 -15.95 -27.04
CA PHE A 29 9.42 -17.18 -27.83
C PHE A 29 10.83 -17.59 -28.24
N TYR A 30 11.17 -18.85 -27.99
CA TYR A 30 12.45 -19.45 -28.37
C TYR A 30 12.21 -20.63 -29.30
N GLU A 31 12.71 -20.53 -30.53
CA GLU A 31 12.57 -21.57 -31.55
C GLU A 31 13.79 -22.50 -31.58
N PRO A 32 13.61 -23.79 -31.94
CA PRO A 32 14.72 -24.69 -32.18
C PRO A 32 15.65 -24.16 -33.26
N THR A 33 16.97 -24.35 -33.11
CA THR A 33 17.98 -23.92 -34.08
C THR A 33 17.85 -24.62 -35.45
N THR A 34 17.17 -25.77 -35.49
CA THR A 34 16.91 -26.56 -36.69
C THR A 34 15.60 -26.23 -37.40
N SER A 35 14.77 -25.35 -36.83
CA SER A 35 13.46 -25.03 -37.39
C SER A 35 13.59 -23.99 -38.51
N ALA A 36 13.25 -24.37 -39.74
CA ALA A 36 13.18 -23.46 -40.89
C ALA A 36 11.96 -22.51 -40.83
N LEU A 37 11.05 -22.73 -39.87
CA LEU A 37 9.93 -21.85 -39.56
C LEU A 37 10.44 -20.66 -38.74
N MET A 38 10.94 -19.63 -39.41
CA MET A 38 11.03 -18.28 -38.82
C MET A 38 9.62 -17.67 -38.72
N MET A 39 8.70 -18.34 -38.01
CA MET A 39 7.29 -17.93 -37.94
C MET A 39 7.09 -16.70 -37.04
N ILE A 40 7.97 -16.51 -36.05
CA ILE A 40 7.88 -15.39 -35.12
C ILE A 40 9.04 -14.42 -35.40
N THR A 41 8.78 -13.43 -36.27
CA THR A 41 9.75 -12.36 -36.60
C THR A 41 10.17 -11.54 -35.37
N ASN A 42 9.28 -11.44 -34.36
CA ASN A 42 9.54 -10.74 -33.11
C ASN A 42 9.43 -11.70 -31.91
N ARG A 43 10.58 -12.19 -31.44
CA ARG A 43 10.68 -13.16 -30.34
C ARG A 43 10.25 -12.63 -28.97
N LYS A 44 9.98 -11.33 -28.84
CA LYS A 44 9.58 -10.69 -27.58
C LYS A 44 8.35 -9.83 -27.81
N LEU A 45 7.28 -10.13 -27.10
CA LEU A 45 6.00 -9.43 -27.20
C LEU A 45 5.56 -8.93 -25.82
N ILE A 46 4.94 -7.77 -25.76
CA ILE A 46 4.21 -7.29 -24.58
C ILE A 46 2.73 -7.63 -24.77
N TYR A 47 2.17 -8.38 -23.83
CA TYR A 47 0.76 -8.76 -23.81
C TYR A 47 0.01 -8.01 -22.71
N ARG A 48 -1.05 -7.30 -23.09
CA ARG A 48 -1.95 -6.55 -22.21
C ARG A 48 -3.23 -7.34 -21.98
N THR A 49 -3.54 -7.68 -20.73
CA THR A 49 -4.76 -8.42 -20.37
C THR A 49 -5.26 -8.06 -18.98
N THR A 50 -6.48 -8.46 -18.63
CA THR A 50 -7.01 -8.41 -17.26
C THR A 50 -6.73 -9.69 -16.48
N SER A 51 -6.33 -10.77 -17.16
CA SER A 51 -6.05 -12.08 -16.58
C SER A 51 -4.77 -12.09 -15.75
N ASP A 52 -4.70 -12.99 -14.77
CA ASP A 52 -3.47 -13.21 -14.01
C ASP A 52 -2.44 -14.03 -14.81
N LEU A 53 -1.23 -14.20 -14.25
CA LEU A 53 -0.17 -14.92 -14.95
C LEU A 53 -0.52 -16.40 -15.13
N GLY A 54 -1.23 -17.02 -14.18
CA GLY A 54 -1.62 -18.43 -14.25
C GLY A 54 -2.54 -18.68 -15.44
N ASP A 55 -3.56 -17.82 -15.59
CA ASP A 55 -4.47 -17.85 -16.74
C ASP A 55 -3.74 -17.65 -18.07
N VAL A 56 -2.77 -16.73 -18.12
CA VAL A 56 -1.95 -16.49 -19.32
C VAL A 56 -1.10 -17.71 -19.66
N LEU A 57 -0.48 -18.36 -18.67
CA LEU A 57 0.30 -19.57 -18.88
C LEU A 57 -0.57 -20.75 -19.35
N ASN A 58 -1.78 -20.89 -18.81
CA ASN A 58 -2.75 -21.89 -19.25
C ASN A 58 -3.14 -21.66 -20.71
N MET A 59 -3.50 -20.42 -21.06
CA MET A 59 -3.82 -20.03 -22.43
C MET A 59 -2.66 -20.31 -23.39
N LEU A 60 -1.42 -20.00 -23.01
CA LEU A 60 -0.24 -20.30 -23.84
C LEU A 60 -0.03 -21.80 -24.02
N THR A 61 -0.29 -22.59 -22.97
CA THR A 61 -0.18 -24.06 -23.03
C THR A 61 -1.24 -24.65 -23.95
N GLU A 62 -2.46 -24.12 -23.94
CA GLU A 62 -3.55 -24.54 -24.84
C GLU A 62 -3.28 -24.15 -26.30
N GLN A 63 -2.76 -22.94 -26.54
CA GLN A 63 -2.45 -22.46 -27.89
C GLN A 63 -1.20 -23.11 -28.50
N PHE A 64 -0.24 -23.50 -27.66
CA PHE A 64 1.03 -24.10 -28.07
C PHE A 64 1.29 -25.40 -27.30
N PRO A 65 0.55 -26.49 -27.59
CA PRO A 65 0.65 -27.74 -26.84
C PRO A 65 2.04 -28.40 -26.92
N ASP A 66 2.77 -28.17 -28.01
CA ASP A 66 4.12 -28.69 -28.21
C ASP A 66 5.22 -27.80 -27.60
N ALA A 67 4.85 -26.65 -27.03
CA ALA A 67 5.80 -25.72 -26.42
C ALA A 67 6.13 -26.10 -24.98
N LYS A 68 7.40 -25.99 -24.62
CA LYS A 68 7.84 -26.04 -23.22
C LYS A 68 7.74 -24.66 -22.58
N ILE A 69 6.87 -24.52 -21.58
CA ILE A 69 6.81 -23.32 -20.75
C ILE A 69 8.02 -23.26 -19.81
N LEU A 70 8.71 -22.13 -19.80
CA LEU A 70 9.91 -21.89 -18.99
C LEU A 70 9.59 -21.01 -17.79
N ASN A 71 10.22 -21.33 -16.66
CA ASN A 71 10.13 -20.52 -15.44
C ASN A 71 11.12 -19.33 -15.43
N GLN A 72 12.12 -19.36 -16.31
CA GLN A 72 13.16 -18.33 -16.44
C GLN A 72 13.50 -18.13 -17.92
N PRO A 73 13.87 -16.90 -18.33
CA PRO A 73 14.30 -16.65 -19.70
C PRO A 73 15.62 -17.38 -19.99
N LEU A 74 15.81 -17.78 -21.24
CA LEU A 74 17.03 -18.47 -21.65
C LEU A 74 18.18 -17.48 -21.84
N THR A 75 19.35 -17.84 -21.31
CA THR A 75 20.60 -17.15 -21.62
C THR A 75 21.06 -17.49 -23.03
N THR A 76 21.90 -16.63 -23.63
CA THR A 76 22.45 -16.83 -24.98
C THR A 76 23.11 -18.20 -25.15
N THR A 77 23.77 -18.70 -24.10
CA THR A 77 24.41 -20.03 -24.07
C THR A 77 23.41 -21.19 -24.14
N ASN A 78 22.23 -21.04 -23.54
CA ASN A 78 21.22 -22.09 -23.51
C ASN A 78 20.34 -22.09 -24.76
N GLN A 79 20.31 -20.98 -25.51
CA GLN A 79 19.56 -20.88 -26.76
C GLN A 79 20.24 -21.64 -27.91
N SER A 80 21.56 -21.80 -27.90
CA SER A 80 22.30 -22.47 -28.98
C SER A 80 22.11 -24.00 -29.01
N THR A 81 21.64 -24.58 -27.91
CA THR A 81 21.38 -26.03 -27.76
C THR A 81 19.90 -26.37 -27.74
N LEU A 82 19.05 -25.44 -28.17
CA LEU A 82 17.59 -25.57 -28.10
C LEU A 82 17.06 -26.56 -29.15
N ASN A 83 16.47 -27.66 -28.68
CA ASN A 83 15.88 -28.70 -29.54
C ASN A 83 14.34 -28.66 -29.58
N THR A 84 13.70 -27.79 -28.80
CA THR A 84 12.24 -27.73 -28.66
C THR A 84 11.78 -26.29 -28.55
N PHE A 85 10.60 -25.98 -29.09
CA PHE A 85 10.00 -24.66 -28.97
C PHE A 85 9.70 -24.37 -27.49
N CYS A 86 10.19 -23.23 -27.00
CA CYS A 86 10.03 -22.84 -25.61
C CYS A 86 9.38 -21.46 -25.52
N ILE A 87 8.55 -21.26 -24.49
CA ILE A 87 7.92 -19.97 -24.22
C ILE A 87 8.23 -19.57 -22.79
N PHE A 88 8.63 -18.31 -22.59
CA PHE A 88 8.77 -17.71 -21.27
C PHE A 88 7.77 -16.56 -21.14
N ALA A 89 6.98 -16.55 -20.06
CA ALA A 89 6.17 -15.41 -19.70
C ALA A 89 6.70 -14.78 -18.39
N SER A 90 6.93 -13.47 -18.39
CA SER A 90 7.38 -12.77 -17.19
C SER A 90 6.25 -12.58 -16.18
N GLY A 91 6.61 -12.19 -14.96
CA GLY A 91 5.67 -11.53 -14.05
C GLY A 91 5.13 -10.21 -14.64
N ASN A 92 4.13 -9.65 -13.98
CA ASN A 92 3.53 -8.38 -14.39
C ASN A 92 4.59 -7.28 -14.44
N LEU A 93 4.73 -6.65 -15.60
CA LEU A 93 5.63 -5.54 -15.85
C LEU A 93 5.06 -4.25 -15.27
N GLU A 94 5.93 -3.35 -14.85
CA GLU A 94 5.56 -2.01 -14.41
C GLU A 94 5.52 -1.08 -15.63
N PRO A 95 4.35 -0.54 -16.01
CA PRO A 95 4.28 0.43 -17.10
C PRO A 95 4.90 1.76 -16.67
N GLU A 96 5.68 2.39 -17.55
CA GLU A 96 6.21 3.73 -17.32
C GLU A 96 5.15 4.78 -17.71
N PRO A 97 4.76 5.69 -16.81
CA PRO A 97 3.77 6.71 -17.11
C PRO A 97 4.21 7.67 -18.21
N GLU A 98 3.35 7.88 -19.20
CA GLU A 98 3.50 8.91 -20.23
C GLU A 98 2.33 9.89 -20.12
N ILE A 99 2.41 10.81 -19.14
CA ILE A 99 1.34 11.78 -18.88
C ILE A 99 1.41 12.88 -19.95
N PRO A 100 0.34 13.09 -20.74
CA PRO A 100 0.28 14.17 -21.71
C PRO A 100 0.53 15.54 -21.07
N GLU A 101 1.26 16.43 -21.75
CA GLU A 101 1.66 17.73 -21.19
C GLU A 101 0.49 18.56 -20.67
N HIS A 102 -0.64 18.57 -21.41
CA HIS A 102 -1.85 19.28 -21.01
C HIS A 102 -2.51 18.73 -19.72
N LEU A 103 -2.15 17.52 -19.30
CA LEU A 103 -2.62 16.89 -18.06
C LEU A 103 -1.61 17.00 -16.90
N ASN A 104 -0.43 17.56 -17.15
CA ASN A 104 0.61 17.71 -16.14
C ASN A 104 0.33 18.87 -15.14
N SER A 105 -0.81 19.54 -15.26
CA SER A 105 -1.19 20.63 -14.34
C SER A 105 -1.69 20.10 -12.98
N ARG A 106 -1.53 20.91 -11.92
CA ARG A 106 -2.00 20.58 -10.56
C ARG A 106 -3.54 20.49 -10.45
N ILE A 107 -4.27 21.04 -11.42
CA ILE A 107 -5.74 21.14 -11.40
C ILE A 107 -6.40 19.84 -11.86
N VAL A 108 -5.67 18.98 -12.58
CA VAL A 108 -6.22 17.72 -13.08
C VAL A 108 -6.33 16.69 -11.97
N ASP A 109 -7.53 16.15 -11.81
CA ASP A 109 -7.87 15.12 -10.83
C ASP A 109 -6.94 13.89 -10.95
N THR A 110 -6.46 13.40 -9.81
CA THR A 110 -5.53 12.27 -9.72
C THR A 110 -6.09 11.02 -10.38
N LYS A 111 -7.40 10.80 -10.39
CA LYS A 111 -8.03 9.66 -11.09
C LYS A 111 -7.82 9.72 -12.60
N ILE A 112 -7.80 10.92 -13.18
CA ILE A 112 -7.50 11.10 -14.60
C ILE A 112 -6.03 10.77 -14.84
N LYS A 113 -5.11 11.31 -14.05
CA LYS A 113 -3.67 11.01 -14.15
C LYS A 113 -3.35 9.52 -13.99
N ASN A 114 -4.01 8.86 -13.03
CA ASN A 114 -3.88 7.42 -12.77
C ASN A 114 -4.33 6.54 -13.94
N TYR A 115 -5.14 7.06 -14.88
CA TYR A 115 -5.39 6.36 -16.13
C TYR A 115 -4.10 6.22 -16.94
N TYR A 116 -3.41 7.35 -17.16
CA TYR A 116 -2.23 7.48 -18.01
C TYR A 116 -0.97 6.87 -17.39
N SER A 117 -0.95 6.66 -16.07
CA SER A 117 0.13 5.90 -15.44
C SER A 117 0.11 4.40 -15.77
N LYS A 118 -1.01 3.88 -16.27
CA LYS A 118 -1.17 2.46 -16.62
C LYS A 118 -1.66 2.22 -18.05
N ASN A 119 -2.05 3.25 -18.77
CA ASN A 119 -2.62 3.19 -20.11
C ASN A 119 -2.03 4.31 -20.97
N ARG A 120 -2.04 4.11 -22.28
CA ARG A 120 -1.29 4.91 -23.26
C ARG A 120 0.21 4.92 -22.97
N VAL A 121 0.75 3.73 -22.68
CA VAL A 121 2.15 3.54 -22.28
C VAL A 121 2.92 2.78 -23.36
N LYS A 122 4.21 3.13 -23.53
CA LYS A 122 5.14 2.51 -24.48
C LYS A 122 6.33 1.81 -23.83
N TYR A 123 6.59 2.10 -22.56
CA TYR A 123 7.75 1.58 -21.85
C TYR A 123 7.29 0.71 -20.69
N PHE A 124 7.96 -0.41 -20.49
CA PHE A 124 7.65 -1.38 -19.46
C PHE A 124 8.92 -1.79 -18.74
N LEU A 125 8.89 -1.75 -17.42
CA LEU A 125 10.02 -2.07 -16.56
C LEU A 125 9.84 -3.46 -15.93
N ARG A 126 10.95 -4.18 -15.84
CA ARG A 126 11.08 -5.41 -15.07
C ARG A 126 12.29 -5.29 -14.15
N HIS A 127 12.08 -5.55 -12.87
CA HIS A 127 13.17 -5.65 -11.89
C HIS A 127 13.44 -7.11 -11.57
N ARG A 128 14.71 -7.51 -11.64
CA ARG A 128 15.15 -8.86 -11.32
C ARG A 128 16.24 -8.79 -10.25
N PRO A 129 16.01 -9.31 -9.03
CA PRO A 129 17.08 -9.47 -8.06
C PRO A 129 18.08 -10.51 -8.58
N LEU A 130 19.36 -10.20 -8.50
CA LEU A 130 20.44 -11.13 -8.82
C LEU A 130 20.78 -11.98 -7.60
N GLN A 131 21.57 -13.02 -7.80
CA GLN A 131 22.10 -13.78 -6.67
C GLN A 131 22.97 -12.87 -5.78
N PRO A 132 22.90 -13.01 -4.45
CA PRO A 132 23.75 -12.24 -3.55
C PRO A 132 25.23 -12.46 -3.87
N THR A 133 25.98 -11.36 -3.97
CA THR A 133 27.43 -11.37 -4.17
C THR A 133 28.11 -10.87 -2.90
N GLU A 134 29.22 -11.49 -2.53
CA GLU A 134 30.02 -11.07 -1.37
C GLU A 134 30.87 -9.85 -1.74
N LYS A 135 30.73 -8.77 -0.97
CA LYS A 135 31.60 -7.58 -1.05
C LYS A 135 32.95 -7.89 -0.39
N LYS A 136 33.94 -7.02 -0.63
CA LYS A 136 35.31 -7.15 -0.10
C LYS A 136 35.39 -7.21 1.43
N ASP A 137 34.36 -6.73 2.12
CA ASP A 137 34.18 -6.71 3.57
C ASP A 137 33.49 -7.97 4.12
N GLY A 138 33.18 -8.97 3.27
CA GLY A 138 32.46 -10.20 3.64
C GLY A 138 30.93 -10.04 3.68
N ARG A 139 30.39 -8.86 3.34
CA ARG A 139 28.95 -8.63 3.34
C ARG A 139 28.31 -9.17 2.06
N LEU A 140 27.28 -9.99 2.19
CA LEU A 140 26.44 -10.39 1.07
C LEU A 140 25.52 -9.24 0.65
N VAL A 141 25.55 -8.89 -0.63
CA VAL A 141 24.72 -7.83 -1.22
C VAL A 141 23.98 -8.35 -2.44
N THR A 142 22.68 -8.09 -2.49
CA THR A 142 21.81 -8.40 -3.61
C THR A 142 21.71 -7.18 -4.53
N ASN A 143 22.26 -7.28 -5.74
CA ASN A 143 22.06 -6.27 -6.77
C ASN A 143 20.77 -6.52 -7.56
N THR A 144 20.18 -5.46 -8.10
CA THR A 144 18.94 -5.55 -8.89
C THR A 144 19.18 -5.08 -10.32
N GLU A 145 18.79 -5.89 -11.28
CA GLU A 145 18.80 -5.56 -12.70
C GLU A 145 17.44 -4.94 -13.08
N GLU A 146 17.46 -3.79 -13.73
CA GLU A 146 16.29 -3.15 -14.34
C GLU A 146 16.37 -3.32 -15.86
N THR A 147 15.37 -4.00 -16.43
CA THR A 147 15.19 -4.12 -17.87
C THR A 147 14.00 -3.27 -18.30
N ARG A 148 14.21 -2.39 -19.27
CA ARG A 148 13.19 -1.55 -19.89
C ARG A 148 12.91 -2.03 -21.30
N TYR A 149 11.67 -2.43 -21.54
CA TYR A 149 11.15 -2.84 -22.85
C TYR A 149 10.41 -1.66 -23.47
N CYS A 150 10.69 -1.39 -24.74
CA CYS A 150 10.02 -0.36 -25.54
C CYS A 150 9.18 -1.03 -26.63
N ILE A 151 8.04 -0.41 -26.96
CA ILE A 151 7.19 -0.77 -28.09
C ILE A 151 6.95 0.47 -28.96
N ALA A 152 6.71 0.26 -30.25
CA ALA A 152 6.58 1.35 -31.21
C ALA A 152 5.36 2.26 -30.95
N GLU A 153 4.21 1.66 -30.65
CA GLU A 153 2.93 2.35 -30.46
C GLU A 153 2.36 2.11 -29.06
N PRO A 154 1.73 3.11 -28.43
CA PRO A 154 1.30 3.01 -27.05
C PRO A 154 0.12 2.04 -26.91
N MET A 155 0.13 1.24 -25.83
CA MET A 155 -1.00 0.39 -25.48
C MET A 155 -2.03 1.15 -24.62
N PRO A 156 -3.36 0.96 -24.79
CA PRO A 156 -4.00 -0.02 -25.67
C PRO A 156 -3.87 0.30 -27.16
N ASN A 157 -3.73 -0.75 -27.97
CA ASN A 157 -3.77 -0.71 -29.42
C ASN A 157 -4.91 -1.59 -29.95
N ILE A 158 -5.08 -1.68 -31.28
CA ILE A 158 -6.09 -2.52 -31.96
C ILE A 158 -6.01 -3.97 -31.46
N ILE A 159 -4.79 -4.48 -31.27
CA ILE A 159 -4.52 -5.79 -30.69
C ILE A 159 -3.89 -5.67 -29.29
N PRO A 160 -4.16 -6.63 -28.39
CA PRO A 160 -3.64 -6.61 -27.03
C PRO A 160 -2.18 -7.07 -26.93
N ILE A 161 -1.50 -7.33 -28.05
CA ILE A 161 -0.12 -7.81 -28.10
C ILE A 161 0.69 -6.87 -28.99
N MET A 162 1.86 -6.43 -28.54
CA MET A 162 2.75 -5.55 -29.30
C MET A 162 4.18 -6.10 -29.30
N PRO A 163 4.89 -6.06 -30.44
CA PRO A 163 6.30 -6.46 -30.48
C PRO A 163 7.19 -5.45 -29.75
N VAL A 164 8.19 -5.97 -29.04
CA VAL A 164 9.25 -5.17 -28.42
C VAL A 164 10.22 -4.69 -29.50
N ASP A 165 10.46 -3.39 -29.57
CA ASP A 165 11.37 -2.77 -30.54
C ASP A 165 12.80 -2.60 -30.00
N ARG A 166 12.93 -2.33 -28.69
CA ARG A 166 14.18 -2.01 -28.02
C ARG A 166 14.15 -2.52 -26.58
N VAL A 167 15.30 -2.99 -26.12
CA VAL A 167 15.52 -3.44 -24.74
C VAL A 167 16.73 -2.70 -24.18
N GLU A 168 16.54 -2.02 -23.06
CA GLU A 168 17.59 -1.34 -22.31
C GLU A 168 17.77 -2.07 -20.97
N ILE A 169 19.01 -2.40 -20.61
CA ILE A 169 19.31 -3.11 -19.35
C ILE A 169 20.29 -2.26 -18.55
N ARG A 170 20.01 -2.06 -17.26
CA ARG A 170 20.93 -1.41 -16.34
C ARG A 170 20.91 -2.06 -14.96
N MET A 171 22.01 -1.88 -14.23
CA MET A 171 22.09 -2.27 -12.82
C MET A 171 21.66 -1.10 -11.93
N LEU A 172 20.77 -1.37 -10.98
CA LEU A 172 20.40 -0.41 -9.94
C LEU A 172 21.34 -0.54 -8.75
N SER A 173 21.78 0.60 -8.23
CA SER A 173 22.44 0.67 -6.93
C SER A 173 21.48 0.28 -5.81
N GLN A 174 22.04 -0.06 -4.63
CA GLN A 174 21.23 -0.39 -3.44
C GLN A 174 20.34 0.79 -3.02
N THR A 175 20.87 2.01 -3.12
CA THR A 175 20.15 3.25 -2.82
C THR A 175 19.00 3.50 -3.79
N GLU A 176 19.23 3.37 -5.10
CA GLU A 176 18.17 3.52 -6.11
C GLU A 176 17.06 2.48 -5.94
N TRP A 177 17.43 1.22 -5.68
CA TRP A 177 16.48 0.15 -5.47
C TRP A 177 15.65 0.37 -4.20
N ALA A 178 16.30 0.72 -3.08
CA ALA A 178 15.60 1.06 -1.85
C ALA A 178 14.64 2.23 -2.08
N ASN A 179 15.07 3.27 -2.80
CA ASN A 179 14.23 4.43 -3.08
C ASN A 179 12.99 4.05 -3.91
N LYS A 180 13.15 3.23 -4.94
CA LYS A 180 12.02 2.71 -5.73
C LYS A 180 11.04 1.91 -4.87
N GLN A 181 11.52 1.04 -3.99
CA GLN A 181 10.66 0.27 -3.08
C GLN A 181 9.89 1.17 -2.11
N ILE A 182 10.56 2.17 -1.51
CA ILE A 182 9.93 3.13 -0.59
C ILE A 182 8.87 3.97 -1.32
N GLN A 183 9.16 4.48 -2.51
CA GLN A 183 8.20 5.21 -3.34
C GLN A 183 6.99 4.35 -3.72
N GLY A 184 7.19 3.06 -4.03
CA GLY A 184 6.10 2.12 -4.24
C GLY A 184 5.20 1.95 -3.02
N ILE A 185 5.78 1.90 -1.81
CA ILE A 185 5.03 1.84 -0.56
C ILE A 185 4.24 3.13 -0.33
N ILE A 186 4.84 4.31 -0.54
CA ILE A 186 4.16 5.61 -0.42
C ILE A 186 2.92 5.65 -1.32
N GLN A 187 3.08 5.33 -2.61
CA GLN A 187 1.97 5.34 -3.56
C GLN A 187 0.84 4.39 -3.15
N ALA A 188 1.19 3.19 -2.69
CA ALA A 188 0.22 2.21 -2.22
C ALA A 188 -0.53 2.68 -0.96
N LEU A 189 0.18 3.26 0.01
CA LEU A 189 -0.43 3.80 1.24
C LEU A 189 -1.29 5.03 0.98
N HIS A 190 -0.88 5.93 0.07
CA HIS A 190 -1.72 7.04 -0.37
C HIS A 190 -3.03 6.57 -0.97
N ALA A 191 -2.97 5.58 -1.88
CA ALA A 191 -4.16 5.00 -2.48
C ALA A 191 -5.08 4.35 -1.42
N ASP A 192 -4.51 3.62 -0.47
CA ASP A 192 -5.25 2.98 0.62
C ASP A 192 -5.88 4.01 1.55
N LEU A 193 -5.18 5.08 1.93
CA LEU A 193 -5.70 6.15 2.78
C LEU A 193 -6.85 6.92 2.10
N ILE A 194 -6.71 7.24 0.81
CA ILE A 194 -7.78 7.89 0.04
C ILE A 194 -9.01 6.98 -0.01
N SER A 195 -8.81 5.70 -0.25
CA SER A 195 -9.89 4.71 -0.30
C SER A 195 -10.56 4.54 1.06
N ALA A 196 -9.78 4.47 2.13
CA ALA A 196 -10.29 4.34 3.49
C ALA A 196 -11.09 5.58 3.97
N LYS A 197 -10.77 6.78 3.45
CA LYS A 197 -11.53 8.02 3.72
C LYS A 197 -12.88 8.08 2.98
N SER A 198 -13.15 7.18 2.04
CA SER A 198 -14.45 7.12 1.36
C SER A 198 -15.50 6.45 2.25
N GLN A 199 -16.74 6.96 2.23
CA GLN A 199 -17.79 6.67 3.23
C GLN A 199 -18.25 5.20 3.33
N ASP A 200 -17.85 4.33 2.40
CA ASP A 200 -18.26 2.92 2.33
C ASP A 200 -17.12 1.92 2.59
N ALA A 201 -15.93 2.40 2.96
CA ALA A 201 -14.74 1.57 3.08
C ALA A 201 -14.57 0.98 4.50
N ASN A 202 -14.50 -0.35 4.60
CA ASN A 202 -14.11 -1.02 5.85
C ASN A 202 -12.61 -0.79 6.10
N LEU A 203 -12.29 0.03 7.11
CA LEU A 203 -10.92 0.40 7.49
C LEU A 203 -9.96 -0.79 7.61
N SER A 204 -10.43 -1.93 8.11
CA SER A 204 -9.63 -3.15 8.28
C SER A 204 -8.99 -3.67 6.97
N GLN A 205 -9.60 -3.39 5.82
CA GLN A 205 -9.09 -3.79 4.50
C GLN A 205 -7.85 -3.00 4.08
N TYR A 206 -7.64 -1.81 4.64
CA TYR A 206 -6.60 -0.86 4.20
C TYR A 206 -5.45 -0.72 5.20
N ILE A 207 -5.60 -1.26 6.41
CA ILE A 207 -4.59 -1.22 7.47
C ILE A 207 -3.41 -2.16 7.20
N GLY A 208 -3.62 -3.28 6.49
CA GLY A 208 -2.61 -4.32 6.33
C GLY A 208 -1.28 -3.82 5.75
N LYS A 209 -1.34 -2.93 4.74
CA LYS A 209 -0.13 -2.33 4.16
C LYS A 209 0.57 -1.39 5.14
N LEU A 210 -0.18 -0.57 5.88
CA LEU A 210 0.35 0.32 6.91
C LEU A 210 1.14 -0.48 7.96
N VAL A 211 0.52 -1.51 8.53
CA VAL A 211 1.15 -2.40 9.51
C VAL A 211 2.43 -3.01 8.93
N SER A 212 2.35 -3.62 7.73
CA SER A 212 3.51 -4.28 7.11
C SER A 212 4.67 -3.32 6.79
N SER A 213 4.38 -2.05 6.53
CA SER A 213 5.39 -1.04 6.24
C SER A 213 6.11 -0.56 7.51
N ILE A 214 5.40 -0.48 8.63
CA ILE A 214 5.97 -0.11 9.94
C ILE A 214 6.77 -1.28 10.50
N GLN A 215 6.13 -2.45 10.57
CA GLN A 215 6.74 -3.66 11.07
C GLN A 215 6.18 -4.88 10.35
N SER A 216 7.07 -5.62 9.70
CA SER A 216 6.71 -6.90 9.07
C SER A 216 7.62 -8.00 9.64
N PRO A 217 7.05 -9.03 10.31
CA PRO A 217 7.84 -10.14 10.83
C PRO A 217 8.47 -11.00 9.72
N VAL A 218 7.94 -10.95 8.49
CA VAL A 218 8.40 -11.76 7.36
C VAL A 218 9.39 -10.98 6.49
N SER A 219 9.01 -9.77 6.07
CA SER A 219 9.79 -8.95 5.16
C SER A 219 10.71 -7.94 5.86
N GLY A 220 10.61 -7.77 7.18
CA GLY A 220 11.47 -6.86 7.96
C GLY A 220 11.18 -5.36 7.78
N GLY A 221 10.14 -5.01 7.02
CA GLY A 221 9.67 -3.63 6.83
C GLY A 221 10.68 -2.68 6.19
N VAL A 222 10.43 -1.37 6.35
CA VAL A 222 11.35 -0.30 5.93
C VAL A 222 12.79 -0.50 6.43
N PRO A 223 13.05 -0.93 7.69
CA PRO A 223 14.42 -1.14 8.17
C PRO A 223 15.23 -2.13 7.33
N LYS A 224 14.61 -3.22 6.85
CA LYS A 224 15.30 -4.19 6.00
C LYS A 224 15.65 -3.61 4.62
N LEU A 225 14.75 -2.81 4.04
CA LEU A 225 14.96 -2.20 2.73
C LEU A 225 16.16 -1.25 2.70
N VAL A 226 16.38 -0.53 3.80
CA VAL A 226 17.47 0.46 3.90
C VAL A 226 18.70 -0.08 4.61
N LYS A 227 18.71 -1.34 5.08
CA LYS A 227 19.80 -1.92 5.88
C LYS A 227 21.15 -1.79 5.17
N ASP A 228 21.18 -2.08 3.88
CA ASP A 228 22.41 -2.12 3.07
C ASP A 228 22.70 -0.83 2.30
N VAL A 229 21.98 0.25 2.61
CA VAL A 229 22.24 1.58 2.05
C VAL A 229 23.22 2.33 2.94
N GLU A 230 24.28 2.84 2.32
CA GLU A 230 25.35 3.61 2.95
C GLU A 230 25.60 4.90 2.18
N LEU A 231 26.07 5.92 2.90
CA LEU A 231 26.59 7.14 2.28
C LEU A 231 27.87 6.79 1.52
N SER A 232 28.03 7.40 0.36
CA SER A 232 29.15 7.19 -0.55
C SER A 232 29.75 8.54 -0.91
N ASP A 233 31.06 8.58 -1.09
CA ASP A 233 31.79 9.79 -1.49
C ASP A 233 31.57 10.18 -2.96
N ASP A 234 30.85 9.35 -3.74
CA ASP A 234 30.44 9.67 -5.11
C ASP A 234 29.26 10.68 -5.09
N PRO A 235 29.43 11.90 -5.66
CA PRO A 235 28.37 12.92 -5.67
C PRO A 235 27.04 12.47 -6.28
N ARG A 236 27.07 11.51 -7.22
CA ARG A 236 25.83 10.95 -7.80
C ARG A 236 25.09 10.07 -6.81
N GLN A 237 25.81 9.31 -6.01
CA GLN A 237 25.25 8.43 -4.98
C GLN A 237 24.78 9.23 -3.77
N GLU A 238 25.48 10.32 -3.43
CA GLU A 238 25.05 11.28 -2.43
C GLU A 238 23.66 11.86 -2.77
N LYS A 239 23.47 12.32 -4.01
CA LYS A 239 22.16 12.80 -4.48
C LYS A 239 21.07 11.74 -4.35
N CYS A 240 21.36 10.49 -4.72
CA CYS A 240 20.41 9.38 -4.59
C CYS A 240 20.10 9.08 -3.12
N PHE A 241 21.08 9.21 -2.23
CA PHE A 241 20.92 9.01 -0.79
C PHE A 241 20.03 10.09 -0.19
N SER A 242 20.24 11.37 -0.55
CA SER A 242 19.35 12.46 -0.13
C SER A 242 17.91 12.24 -0.60
N GLN A 243 17.71 11.82 -1.86
CA GLN A 243 16.38 11.51 -2.38
C GLN A 243 15.70 10.34 -1.63
N LEU A 244 16.48 9.34 -1.24
CA LEU A 244 15.98 8.25 -0.39
C LEU A 244 15.61 8.77 1.00
N ALA A 245 16.42 9.64 1.60
CA ALA A 245 16.13 10.25 2.89
C ALA A 245 14.82 11.04 2.86
N ASP A 246 14.61 11.87 1.83
CA ASP A 246 13.37 12.62 1.62
C ASP A 246 12.17 11.68 1.47
N SER A 247 12.31 10.60 0.69
CA SER A 247 11.26 9.59 0.51
C SER A 247 10.95 8.82 1.79
N VAL A 248 11.96 8.51 2.61
CA VAL A 248 11.74 7.86 3.91
C VAL A 248 10.99 8.81 4.83
N LEU A 249 11.34 10.10 4.86
CA LEU A 249 10.63 11.09 5.66
C LEU A 249 9.17 11.23 5.21
N GLU A 250 8.91 11.36 3.91
CA GLU A 250 7.55 11.39 3.34
C GLU A 250 6.75 10.14 3.74
N LEU A 251 7.36 8.96 3.70
CA LEU A 251 6.70 7.73 4.12
C LEU A 251 6.32 7.76 5.60
N LEU A 252 7.20 8.26 6.49
CA LEU A 252 6.90 8.35 7.92
C LEU A 252 5.76 9.34 8.19
N GLU A 253 5.77 10.51 7.54
CA GLU A 253 4.68 11.49 7.65
C GLU A 253 3.33 10.91 7.19
N LEU A 254 3.35 10.14 6.10
CA LEU A 254 2.17 9.45 5.61
C LEU A 254 1.69 8.36 6.57
N GLN A 255 2.61 7.53 7.09
CA GLN A 255 2.28 6.51 8.08
C GLN A 255 1.62 7.15 9.32
N LEU A 256 2.17 8.26 9.84
CA LEU A 256 1.58 9.00 10.94
C LEU A 256 0.20 9.54 10.61
N THR A 257 0.02 10.08 9.40
CA THR A 257 -1.29 10.57 8.94
C THR A 257 -2.32 9.44 8.90
N PHE A 258 -1.92 8.25 8.46
CA PHE A 258 -2.79 7.08 8.42
C PHE A 258 -3.07 6.55 9.84
N LEU A 259 -2.08 6.51 10.73
CA LEU A 259 -2.28 6.16 12.15
C LEU A 259 -3.25 7.12 12.85
N LYS A 260 -3.14 8.43 12.59
CA LYS A 260 -4.11 9.44 13.09
C LYS A 260 -5.52 9.18 12.57
N PHE A 261 -5.65 8.82 11.28
CA PHE A 261 -6.93 8.46 10.70
C PHE A 261 -7.50 7.18 11.35
N TRP A 262 -6.68 6.16 11.56
CA TRP A 262 -7.10 4.94 12.25
C TRP A 262 -7.55 5.24 13.69
N TYR A 263 -6.77 6.01 14.45
CA TYR A 263 -7.10 6.42 15.81
C TYR A 263 -8.50 7.03 15.95
N VAL A 264 -8.88 7.92 15.02
CA VAL A 264 -10.21 8.58 15.06
C VAL A 264 -11.35 7.59 14.82
N ASN A 265 -11.12 6.56 13.99
CA ASN A 265 -12.17 5.63 13.57
C ASN A 265 -12.26 4.38 14.44
N ASP A 266 -11.14 3.94 15.02
CA ASP A 266 -11.06 2.73 15.85
C ASP A 266 -9.93 2.90 16.90
N PRO A 267 -10.20 3.66 17.98
CA PRO A 267 -9.17 4.10 18.91
C PRO A 267 -8.57 2.95 19.75
N PRO A 268 -7.33 3.12 20.25
CA PRO A 268 -6.72 2.16 21.18
C PRO A 268 -7.50 2.07 22.50
N PRO A 269 -7.21 1.06 23.34
CA PRO A 269 -7.77 1.01 24.67
C PRO A 269 -7.46 2.30 25.47
N PRO A 270 -8.38 2.72 26.35
CA PRO A 270 -8.12 3.83 27.27
C PRO A 270 -6.94 3.50 28.19
N PRO A 271 -6.26 4.52 28.74
CA PRO A 271 -5.07 4.29 29.56
C PRO A 271 -5.39 3.40 30.77
N PRO A 272 -4.43 2.59 31.25
CA PRO A 272 -4.61 1.76 32.45
C PRO A 272 -5.05 2.60 33.65
N ALA A 273 -5.79 2.00 34.59
CA ALA A 273 -6.30 2.72 35.77
C ALA A 273 -5.21 3.46 36.58
N SER A 274 -3.99 2.91 36.62
CA SER A 274 -2.81 3.56 37.23
C SER A 274 -2.43 4.88 36.56
N HIS A 275 -2.55 4.98 35.23
CA HIS A 275 -2.31 6.20 34.46
C HIS A 275 -3.49 7.17 34.51
N ARG A 276 -4.73 6.66 34.65
CA ARG A 276 -5.94 7.51 34.82
C ARG A 276 -5.88 8.33 36.11
N LEU A 277 -5.38 7.73 37.20
CA LEU A 277 -5.19 8.43 38.47
C LEU A 277 -4.18 9.56 38.36
N ALA A 278 -3.08 9.38 37.61
CA ALA A 278 -2.09 10.44 37.38
C ALA A 278 -2.63 11.60 36.51
N ALA A 279 -3.48 11.30 35.51
CA ALA A 279 -4.14 12.32 34.69
C ALA A 279 -5.23 13.09 35.46
N MET A 280 -6.00 12.42 36.32
CA MET A 280 -6.99 13.06 37.20
C MET A 280 -6.33 13.90 38.30
N TYR A 281 -5.19 13.47 38.86
CA TYR A 281 -4.45 14.24 39.87
C TYR A 281 -3.90 15.58 39.36
N ASN A 282 -3.67 15.71 38.05
CA ASN A 282 -3.26 16.98 37.44
C ASN A 282 -4.44 17.91 37.12
N ALA A 283 -5.67 17.41 37.10
CA ALA A 283 -6.89 18.21 36.92
C ALA A 283 -7.50 18.64 38.27
N ASP A 284 -7.41 17.80 39.31
CA ASP A 284 -7.89 18.09 40.66
C ASP A 284 -6.74 18.43 41.62
N MET A 285 -6.16 19.62 41.42
CA MET A 285 -5.50 20.36 42.50
C MET A 285 -6.51 21.22 43.28
N ILE A 286 -7.79 20.80 43.38
CA ILE A 286 -8.74 21.26 44.40
C ILE A 286 -9.67 20.09 44.77
N GLY A 287 -9.40 19.43 45.90
CA GLY A 287 -10.45 18.77 46.69
C GLY A 287 -10.42 17.25 46.81
N ASN A 288 -9.93 16.82 47.97
CA ASN A 288 -10.32 15.63 48.74
C ASN A 288 -10.25 14.23 48.11
N VAL A 289 -9.30 13.49 48.68
CA VAL A 289 -9.10 12.05 48.63
C VAL A 289 -10.37 11.28 49.00
N SER A 290 -10.80 10.38 48.12
CA SER A 290 -11.58 9.20 48.49
C SER A 290 -11.20 8.05 47.57
N SER A 291 -10.40 7.13 48.13
CA SER A 291 -10.07 5.85 47.52
C SER A 291 -11.35 5.03 47.32
N SER A 292 -11.70 4.75 46.07
CA SER A 292 -12.66 3.70 45.74
C SER A 292 -12.02 2.74 44.75
N THR A 293 -11.97 1.47 45.15
CA THR A 293 -11.58 0.33 44.33
C THR A 293 -12.56 0.20 43.16
N VAL A 294 -12.18 0.71 41.98
CA VAL A 294 -12.97 0.53 40.76
C VAL A 294 -12.49 -0.74 40.06
N GLY A 295 -13.33 -1.78 40.14
CA GLY A 295 -13.19 -3.02 39.35
C GLY A 295 -13.03 -2.70 37.87
N GLY A 296 -11.94 -3.20 37.30
CA GLY A 296 -11.54 -2.95 35.92
C GLY A 296 -12.50 -3.62 34.94
N ILE A 297 -13.39 -2.82 34.37
CA ILE A 297 -13.98 -3.14 33.07
C ILE A 297 -12.83 -2.98 32.08
N THR A 298 -12.30 -4.12 31.60
CA THR A 298 -11.30 -4.17 30.53
C THR A 298 -11.84 -3.37 29.35
N GLY A 299 -11.28 -2.18 29.11
CA GLY A 299 -11.71 -1.30 28.05
C GLY A 299 -11.58 -2.02 26.71
N SER A 300 -12.70 -2.19 26.02
CA SER A 300 -12.72 -2.55 24.60
C SER A 300 -11.99 -1.45 23.83
N GLY A 301 -10.94 -1.81 23.10
CA GLY A 301 -10.16 -0.87 22.29
C GLY A 301 -9.16 -1.60 21.42
N ASN A 302 -8.66 -0.92 20.39
CA ASN A 302 -7.79 -1.53 19.40
C ASN A 302 -6.34 -1.67 19.92
N TYR A 303 -6.03 -2.85 20.48
CA TYR A 303 -4.68 -3.17 20.96
C TYR A 303 -3.63 -3.24 19.84
N LEU A 304 -4.04 -3.57 18.61
CA LEU A 304 -3.12 -3.58 17.47
C LEU A 304 -2.62 -2.16 17.18
N LEU A 305 -3.50 -1.16 17.21
CA LEU A 305 -3.10 0.24 17.03
C LEU A 305 -2.15 0.70 18.15
N TYR A 306 -2.41 0.30 19.40
CA TYR A 306 -1.50 0.56 20.53
C TYR A 306 -0.08 0.05 20.25
N GLU A 307 0.04 -1.21 19.83
CA GLU A 307 1.34 -1.81 19.50
C GLU A 307 2.01 -1.11 18.31
N MET A 308 1.24 -0.82 17.25
CA MET A 308 1.75 -0.16 16.05
C MET A 308 2.33 1.23 16.32
N ILE A 309 1.76 1.97 17.25
CA ILE A 309 2.31 3.28 17.67
C ILE A 309 3.70 3.11 18.27
N GLY A 310 3.90 2.10 19.14
CA GLY A 310 5.21 1.79 19.70
C GLY A 310 6.24 1.39 18.63
N TYR A 311 5.84 0.57 17.66
CA TYR A 311 6.73 0.19 16.55
C TYR A 311 7.05 1.36 15.61
N TYR A 312 6.08 2.24 15.37
CA TYR A 312 6.26 3.44 14.57
C TYR A 312 7.28 4.39 15.21
N GLU A 313 7.23 4.62 16.51
CA GLU A 313 8.21 5.46 17.21
C GLU A 313 9.64 4.89 17.13
N VAL A 314 9.78 3.58 17.29
CA VAL A 314 11.07 2.90 17.11
C VAL A 314 11.57 3.08 15.67
N LEU A 315 10.71 2.92 14.68
CA LEU A 315 11.03 3.13 13.28
C LEU A 315 11.50 4.57 13.00
N VAL A 316 10.74 5.57 13.46
CA VAL A 316 11.09 7.00 13.31
C VAL A 316 12.46 7.30 13.88
N ARG A 317 12.72 6.84 15.11
CA ARG A 317 14.02 7.03 15.78
C ARG A 317 15.15 6.40 14.99
N ASP A 318 14.98 5.17 14.52
CA ASP A 318 16.03 4.42 13.84
C ASP A 318 16.30 5.00 12.44
N MET A 319 15.27 5.46 11.73
CA MET A 319 15.43 6.14 10.44
C MET A 319 16.06 7.52 10.59
N SER A 320 15.68 8.30 11.61
CA SER A 320 16.30 9.60 11.93
C SER A 320 17.79 9.45 12.21
N ARG A 321 18.18 8.44 13.00
CA ARG A 321 19.61 8.16 13.26
C ARG A 321 20.38 7.78 12.00
N LYS A 322 19.73 7.07 11.06
CA LYS A 322 20.38 6.63 9.82
C LYS A 322 20.53 7.75 8.79
N PHE A 323 19.51 8.60 8.65
CA PHE A 323 19.43 9.60 7.57
C PHE A 323 19.66 11.04 8.04
N GLY A 324 19.67 11.29 9.35
CA GLY A 324 20.01 12.59 9.94
C GLY A 324 18.91 13.66 9.89
N PHE A 325 17.65 13.30 9.62
CA PHE A 325 16.53 14.26 9.63
C PHE A 325 15.92 14.43 11.04
N SER A 326 15.36 15.63 11.30
CA SER A 326 14.60 15.92 12.52
C SER A 326 13.24 15.21 12.52
N VAL A 327 12.77 14.82 13.70
CA VAL A 327 11.55 14.02 13.88
C VAL A 327 10.55 14.60 14.88
N ASP A 328 10.72 15.85 15.32
CA ASP A 328 9.84 16.46 16.33
C ASP A 328 8.38 16.48 15.89
N HIS A 329 8.14 16.66 14.58
CA HIS A 329 6.82 16.66 13.95
C HIS A 329 6.22 15.25 13.76
N LEU A 330 7.00 14.19 13.94
CA LEU A 330 6.60 12.80 13.78
C LEU A 330 6.16 12.13 15.09
N ASN A 331 6.01 12.89 16.17
CA ASN A 331 5.59 12.35 17.47
C ASN A 331 4.18 11.73 17.42
N ALA A 332 4.07 10.47 17.87
CA ALA A 332 2.83 9.69 17.92
C ALA A 332 2.38 9.30 19.34
N ASP A 333 3.10 9.70 20.41
CA ASP A 333 2.81 9.29 21.79
C ASP A 333 1.38 9.64 22.22
N HIS A 334 0.87 10.78 21.76
CA HIS A 334 -0.49 11.26 22.05
C HIS A 334 -1.59 10.35 21.48
N LEU A 335 -1.26 9.48 20.53
CA LEU A 335 -2.19 8.51 19.94
C LEU A 335 -2.23 7.21 20.74
N ARG A 336 -1.31 6.99 21.69
CA ARG A 336 -1.10 5.68 22.33
C ARG A 336 -2.34 5.16 23.06
N TYR A 337 -3.15 6.05 23.63
CA TYR A 337 -4.33 5.67 24.39
C TYR A 337 -5.59 6.31 23.83
N GLY A 338 -6.69 5.55 23.90
CA GLY A 338 -8.01 6.06 23.55
C GLY A 338 -8.54 7.07 24.57
N PRO A 339 -9.62 7.79 24.22
CA PRO A 339 -10.25 8.75 25.12
C PRO A 339 -10.70 8.10 26.43
N ILE A 340 -10.55 8.83 27.53
CA ILE A 340 -11.03 8.39 28.85
C ILE A 340 -12.55 8.55 28.86
N SER A 341 -13.31 7.45 28.91
CA SER A 341 -14.77 7.51 29.11
C SER A 341 -15.06 8.20 30.45
N THR A 342 -15.80 9.31 30.39
CA THR A 342 -16.24 10.11 31.54
C THR A 342 -17.69 9.76 31.96
N ASP A 343 -18.18 8.55 31.66
CA ASP A 343 -19.59 8.13 31.84
C ASP A 343 -20.10 8.06 33.29
N ARG A 344 -19.48 8.76 34.25
CA ARG A 344 -20.01 8.94 35.61
C ARG A 344 -20.74 10.27 35.85
N GLN A 345 -20.68 11.25 34.96
CA GLN A 345 -21.25 12.57 35.25
C GLN A 345 -22.75 12.74 34.96
N ASN A 346 -23.38 11.84 34.18
CA ASN A 346 -24.81 11.97 33.83
C ASN A 346 -25.78 11.19 34.74
N ASN A 347 -25.29 10.40 35.71
CA ASN A 347 -26.15 9.60 36.60
C ASN A 347 -26.32 10.16 38.01
N ILE A 348 -25.80 11.36 38.32
CA ILE A 348 -25.91 11.97 39.66
C ILE A 348 -27.00 13.07 39.73
N ILE A 349 -27.51 13.56 38.60
CA ILE A 349 -28.51 14.65 38.59
C ILE A 349 -29.96 14.15 38.71
N ASN A 350 -30.25 12.85 38.51
CA ASN A 350 -31.61 12.31 38.58
C ASN A 350 -31.94 11.54 39.88
N SER A 351 -31.16 11.70 40.95
CA SER A 351 -31.37 10.98 42.22
C SER A 351 -31.75 11.87 43.41
N THR A 352 -32.40 13.02 43.17
CA THR A 352 -32.98 13.85 44.25
C THR A 352 -34.25 14.58 43.80
N SER A 353 -35.29 13.83 43.43
CA SER A 353 -36.67 14.33 43.52
C SER A 353 -37.66 13.18 43.55
N ASN A 354 -37.99 12.70 44.75
CA ASN A 354 -39.31 12.13 45.03
C ASN A 354 -39.60 12.32 46.51
N VAL A 355 -40.17 13.50 46.81
CA VAL A 355 -40.88 13.76 48.05
C VAL A 355 -42.15 12.93 48.02
N ASN A 356 -42.34 12.15 49.09
CA ASN A 356 -43.55 11.40 49.39
C ASN A 356 -44.81 12.28 49.37
N THR A 357 -45.83 11.85 48.62
CA THR A 357 -47.23 12.11 48.95
C THR A 357 -48.08 10.87 48.70
N ASN A 358 -48.33 10.14 49.80
CA ASN A 358 -49.58 9.51 50.24
C ASN A 358 -50.55 8.85 49.24
N LEU A 359 -50.81 7.57 49.54
CA LEU A 359 -52.13 6.93 49.73
C LEU A 359 -53.13 6.96 48.55
N LEU A 360 -53.28 5.80 47.87
CA LEU A 360 -54.51 5.00 47.82
C LEU A 360 -54.35 3.76 46.92
N SER A 361 -54.92 2.65 47.41
CA SER A 361 -54.85 1.28 46.88
C SER A 361 -55.60 1.09 45.54
N PRO A 362 -55.44 -0.08 44.87
CA PRO A 362 -55.70 -0.25 43.45
C PRO A 362 -57.15 -0.64 43.14
N LEU A 363 -57.70 -0.13 42.02
CA LEU A 363 -58.95 -0.61 41.45
C LEU A 363 -58.71 -1.19 40.03
N ARG A 364 -58.71 -2.51 40.01
CA ARG A 364 -59.23 -3.45 38.99
C ARG A 364 -59.39 -2.95 37.54
N ARG A 365 -58.66 -3.66 36.67
CA ARG A 365 -59.01 -3.94 35.27
C ARG A 365 -60.40 -4.58 35.16
N ASN A 366 -61.21 -4.11 34.22
CA ASN A 366 -62.14 -4.95 33.45
C ASN A 366 -62.43 -4.36 32.07
N SER A 367 -61.81 -4.98 31.06
CA SER A 367 -62.46 -5.65 29.91
C SER A 367 -63.53 -4.94 29.07
N ARG A 368 -63.29 -5.04 27.73
CA ARG A 368 -64.24 -5.02 26.58
C ARG A 368 -64.83 -3.64 26.22
N SER A 369 -65.10 -3.29 24.96
CA SER A 369 -64.90 -3.86 23.63
C SER A 369 -65.48 -2.86 22.61
N SER A 370 -64.88 -2.80 21.42
CA SER A 370 -65.51 -2.57 20.11
C SER A 370 -66.07 -1.20 19.71
N GLN A 371 -65.71 -0.85 18.46
CA GLN A 371 -66.40 0.00 17.46
C GLN A 371 -66.47 1.50 17.81
N LYS A 372 -66.05 2.43 16.94
CA LYS A 372 -66.03 2.49 15.47
C LYS A 372 -64.94 3.45 15.02
#